data_AF-A0A831ZEL0-F1
#
_entry.id   AF-A0A831ZEL0-F1
#
_cell.length_a   1.000
_cell.length_b   1.000
_cell.length_c   1.000
_cell.angle_alpha   90.00
_cell.angle_beta   90.00
_cell.angle_gamma   90.00
#
_symmetry.space_group_name_H-M   'P 1'
#
loop_
_entity.id
_entity.type
_entity.pdbx_description
1 polymer ?
#
loop_
_entity_poly.entity_id
_entity_poly.type
_entity_poly.pdbx_seq_one_letter_code
_entity_poly.pdbx_strand_id
1 'polypeptide(L)'
;MKQIAQQGFSLTELVVAMAIMSILTMIAVPSYQQHLKTSRIAMAKADLMELAGYFERQRTINACYNGPACDKDETGGSDPLIVDQTSSILDMLSDDTAKYYNVTLTALTNSTFTLRATPDSTTTQKDTGYLEVLHTGQQRWDKNHDGDTADTGEGSWKR
;
A
#
# COMPACT_ATOMS: atom_id res chain seq x y z
N MET A 1 -57.68 -26.62 24.20
CA MET A 1 -56.32 -26.06 24.19
C MET A 1 -55.70 -26.38 22.84
N LYS A 2 -55.35 -25.36 22.04
CA LYS A 2 -54.87 -25.55 20.67
C LYS A 2 -53.38 -25.88 20.73
N GLN A 3 -53.01 -27.13 20.41
CA GLN A 3 -51.60 -27.55 20.32
C GLN A 3 -50.94 -26.73 19.19
N ILE A 4 -49.97 -25.89 19.55
CA ILE A 4 -49.13 -25.19 18.58
C ILE A 4 -48.04 -26.19 18.18
N ALA A 5 -48.09 -26.71 16.95
CA ALA A 5 -47.06 -27.59 16.44
C ALA A 5 -45.74 -26.82 16.32
N GLN A 6 -44.68 -27.29 16.98
CA GLN A 6 -43.33 -26.77 16.75
C GLN A 6 -42.87 -27.18 15.35
N GLN A 7 -42.74 -26.21 14.45
CA GLN A 7 -42.11 -26.40 13.14
C GLN A 7 -40.58 -26.33 13.34
N GLY A 8 -39.95 -27.50 13.48
CA GLY A 8 -38.50 -27.63 13.57
C GLY A 8 -37.88 -28.06 12.24
N PHE A 9 -36.58 -27.76 12.06
CA PHE A 9 -35.79 -28.25 10.92
C PHE A 9 -35.39 -29.71 11.11
N SER A 10 -35.40 -30.49 10.02
CA SER A 10 -34.87 -31.86 10.03
C SER A 10 -33.34 -31.86 9.98
N LEU A 11 -32.72 -32.93 10.51
CA LEU A 11 -31.27 -33.13 10.41
C LEU A 11 -30.79 -33.13 8.95
N THR A 12 -31.59 -33.69 8.05
CA THR A 12 -31.28 -33.76 6.63
C THR A 12 -31.32 -32.39 5.95
N GLU A 13 -32.26 -31.51 6.34
CA GLU A 13 -32.28 -30.12 5.85
C GLU A 13 -31.05 -29.33 6.29
N LEU A 14 -30.60 -29.52 7.53
CA LEU A 14 -29.39 -28.86 8.02
C LEU A 14 -28.15 -29.32 7.24
N VAL A 15 -28.01 -30.63 6.99
CA VAL A 15 -26.88 -31.18 6.22
C VAL A 15 -26.87 -30.66 4.79
N VAL A 16 -28.04 -30.59 4.13
CA VAL A 16 -28.14 -30.03 2.77
C VAL A 16 -27.83 -28.53 2.76
N ALA A 17 -28.33 -27.76 3.72
CA ALA A 17 -28.02 -26.34 3.84
C ALA A 17 -26.51 -26.10 4.03
N MET A 18 -25.86 -26.89 4.89
CA MET A 18 -24.41 -26.82 5.10
C MET A 18 -23.62 -27.20 3.85
N ALA A 19 -24.07 -28.21 3.08
CA ALA A 19 -23.44 -28.60 1.83
C ALA A 19 -23.49 -27.48 0.79
N ILE A 20 -24.61 -26.74 0.70
CA ILE A 20 -24.71 -25.58 -0.18
C ILE A 20 -23.78 -24.46 0.30
N MET A 21 -23.76 -24.19 1.61
CA MET A 21 -22.92 -23.14 2.19
C MET A 21 -21.43 -23.39 1.94
N SER A 22 -20.95 -24.64 2.03
CA SER A 22 -19.52 -24.95 1.80
C SER A 22 -19.08 -24.73 0.35
N ILE A 23 -19.96 -25.01 -0.60
CA ILE A 23 -19.70 -24.74 -2.02
C ILE A 23 -19.61 -23.24 -2.27
N LEU A 24 -20.52 -22.45 -1.68
CA LEU A 24 -20.53 -20.99 -1.83
C LEU A 24 -19.31 -20.35 -1.19
N THR A 25 -18.91 -20.76 0.02
CA THR A 25 -17.76 -20.18 0.72
C THR A 25 -16.45 -20.42 -0.02
N MET A 26 -16.29 -21.55 -0.72
CA MET A 26 -15.11 -21.86 -1.52
C MET A 26 -14.82 -20.81 -2.59
N ILE A 27 -15.86 -20.19 -3.17
CA ILE A 27 -15.73 -19.16 -4.22
C ILE A 27 -15.74 -17.76 -3.59
N ALA A 28 -16.65 -17.53 -2.63
CA ALA A 28 -16.87 -16.21 -2.06
C ALA A 28 -15.66 -15.69 -1.27
N VAL A 29 -15.04 -16.54 -0.46
CA VAL A 29 -13.92 -16.15 0.41
C VAL A 29 -12.69 -15.66 -0.38
N PRO A 30 -12.11 -16.44 -1.32
CA PRO A 30 -10.95 -15.97 -2.08
C PRO A 30 -11.27 -14.75 -2.95
N SER A 31 -12.50 -14.67 -3.50
CA SER A 31 -12.96 -13.50 -4.27
C SER A 31 -12.96 -12.22 -3.43
N TYR A 32 -13.54 -12.29 -2.22
CA TYR A 32 -13.56 -11.16 -1.30
C TYR A 32 -12.14 -10.76 -0.84
N GLN A 33 -11.29 -11.74 -0.54
CA GLN A 33 -9.90 -11.47 -0.18
C GLN A 33 -9.17 -10.74 -1.32
N GLN A 34 -9.33 -11.18 -2.57
CA GLN A 34 -8.70 -10.53 -3.72
C GLN A 34 -9.22 -9.10 -3.96
N HIS A 35 -10.51 -8.87 -3.72
CA HIS A 35 -11.10 -7.54 -3.76
C HIS A 35 -10.45 -6.61 -2.73
N LEU A 36 -10.33 -7.07 -1.47
CA LEU A 36 -9.64 -6.31 -0.44
C LEU A 36 -8.18 -6.02 -0.82
N LYS A 37 -7.41 -7.01 -1.26
CA LYS A 37 -6.01 -6.80 -1.69
C LYS A 37 -5.90 -5.70 -2.75
N THR A 38 -6.79 -5.73 -3.74
CA THR A 38 -6.82 -4.74 -4.83
C THR A 38 -7.20 -3.36 -4.32
N SER A 39 -8.18 -3.27 -3.41
CA SER A 39 -8.59 -2.02 -2.76
C SER A 39 -7.44 -1.39 -1.98
N ARG A 40 -6.70 -2.19 -1.20
CA ARG A 40 -5.54 -1.74 -0.42
C ARG A 40 -4.38 -1.26 -1.28
N ILE A 41 -4.10 -1.95 -2.40
CA ILE A 41 -3.13 -1.48 -3.39
C ILE A 41 -3.57 -0.10 -3.94
N ALA A 42 -4.86 0.10 -4.19
CA ALA A 42 -5.35 1.39 -4.68
C ALA A 42 -5.19 2.51 -3.64
N MET A 43 -5.44 2.22 -2.35
CA MET A 43 -5.20 3.17 -1.25
C MET A 43 -3.71 3.51 -1.12
N ALA A 44 -2.83 2.50 -1.10
CA ALA A 44 -1.38 2.74 -1.06
C ALA A 44 -0.89 3.57 -2.27
N LYS A 45 -1.44 3.33 -3.47
CA LYS A 45 -1.15 4.15 -4.66
C LYS A 45 -1.60 5.60 -4.48
N ALA A 46 -2.77 5.84 -3.89
CA ALA A 46 -3.27 7.19 -3.63
C ALA A 46 -2.37 7.92 -2.62
N ASP A 47 -2.04 7.27 -1.50
CA ASP A 47 -1.18 7.84 -0.45
C ASP A 47 0.23 8.15 -0.99
N LEU A 48 0.79 7.27 -1.82
CA LEU A 48 2.07 7.53 -2.50
C LEU A 48 2.01 8.74 -3.45
N MET A 49 0.89 8.98 -4.12
CA MET A 49 0.71 10.17 -4.96
C MET A 49 0.53 11.44 -4.13
N GLU A 50 -0.15 11.36 -3.00
CA GLU A 50 -0.27 12.47 -2.05
C GLU A 50 1.10 12.86 -1.49
N LEU A 51 1.89 11.88 -1.06
CA LEU A 51 3.26 12.08 -0.62
C LEU A 51 4.14 12.67 -1.72
N ALA A 52 4.06 12.16 -2.95
CA ALA A 52 4.78 12.72 -4.08
C ALA A 52 4.42 14.21 -4.30
N GLY A 53 3.12 14.55 -4.24
CA GLY A 53 2.65 15.94 -4.32
C GLY A 53 3.17 16.83 -3.18
N TYR A 54 3.27 16.28 -1.98
CA TYR A 54 3.90 16.96 -0.85
C TYR A 54 5.37 17.28 -1.13
N PHE A 55 6.15 16.31 -1.64
CA PHE A 55 7.55 16.56 -2.00
C PHE A 55 7.70 17.61 -3.12
N GLU A 56 6.82 17.61 -4.13
CA GLU A 56 6.83 18.66 -5.16
C GLU A 56 6.51 20.05 -4.60
N ARG A 57 5.56 20.14 -3.65
CA ARG A 57 5.31 21.38 -2.92
C ARG A 57 6.53 21.82 -2.11
N GLN A 58 7.19 20.89 -1.43
CA GLN A 58 8.43 21.19 -0.68
C GLN A 58 9.52 21.72 -1.60
N ARG A 59 9.69 21.12 -2.80
CA ARG A 59 10.63 21.62 -3.81
C ARG A 59 10.27 23.00 -4.32
N THR A 60 8.99 23.31 -4.48
CA THR A 60 8.54 24.65 -4.90
C THR A 60 8.85 25.72 -3.86
N ILE A 61 8.76 25.38 -2.56
CA ILE A 61 9.00 26.32 -1.46
C ILE A 61 10.49 26.46 -1.15
N ASN A 62 11.23 25.36 -1.13
CA ASN A 62 12.61 25.30 -0.64
C ASN A 62 13.68 25.15 -1.75
N ALA A 63 13.27 24.97 -3.01
CA ALA A 63 14.10 24.60 -4.16
C ALA A 63 14.70 23.17 -4.12
N CYS A 64 14.23 22.33 -3.20
CA CYS A 64 14.81 21.02 -2.90
C CYS A 64 13.84 20.10 -2.12
N TYR A 65 14.12 18.79 -2.08
CA TYR A 65 13.22 17.80 -1.46
C TYR A 65 13.52 17.43 0.00
N ASN A 66 14.75 17.59 0.49
CA ASN A 66 15.21 17.09 1.79
C ASN A 66 14.91 18.01 2.99
N GLY A 67 14.15 19.10 2.81
CA GLY A 67 13.71 19.96 3.92
C GLY A 67 14.84 20.74 4.60
N PRO A 68 14.54 21.40 5.73
CA PRO A 68 14.53 22.85 5.87
C PRO A 68 15.81 23.51 5.32
N ALA A 69 15.67 24.04 4.09
CA ALA A 69 16.66 24.80 3.33
C ALA A 69 17.90 24.06 2.77
N CYS A 70 17.93 22.71 2.72
CA CYS A 70 18.76 21.87 1.82
C CYS A 70 20.20 22.33 1.53
N ASP A 71 20.81 22.87 2.58
CA ASP A 71 22.15 23.42 2.82
C ASP A 71 22.73 24.49 1.87
N LYS A 72 22.96 25.69 2.42
CA LYS A 72 23.67 26.82 1.79
C LYS A 72 25.11 26.93 2.31
N ASP A 73 25.89 25.85 2.30
CA ASP A 73 27.32 25.95 2.56
C ASP A 73 28.14 25.35 1.41
N GLU A 74 28.89 26.22 0.74
CA GLU A 74 29.91 25.90 -0.26
C GLU A 74 31.14 25.19 0.35
N THR A 75 31.08 24.77 1.62
CA THR A 75 32.25 24.32 2.38
C THR A 75 32.09 22.94 3.01
N GLY A 76 31.84 21.90 2.21
CA GLY A 76 32.31 20.53 2.47
C GLY A 76 32.05 19.90 3.86
N GLY A 77 30.99 20.29 4.57
CA GLY A 77 30.61 19.75 5.87
C GLY A 77 29.40 18.83 5.75
N SER A 78 29.61 17.54 5.98
CA SER A 78 28.55 16.52 6.02
C SER A 78 27.75 16.64 7.32
N ASP A 79 26.60 17.32 7.29
CA ASP A 79 25.53 17.04 8.25
C ASP A 79 24.19 17.10 7.51
N PRO A 80 23.62 15.97 7.07
CA PRO A 80 22.30 16.01 6.50
C PRO A 80 21.37 16.29 7.67
N LEU A 81 20.86 17.52 7.74
CA LEU A 81 19.67 17.83 8.52
C LEU A 81 18.50 17.12 7.84
N ILE A 82 18.49 15.78 7.96
CA ILE A 82 17.35 14.93 7.73
C ILE A 82 16.40 15.37 8.83
N VAL A 83 15.57 16.37 8.53
CA VAL A 83 14.24 16.36 9.16
C VAL A 83 13.76 14.94 8.95
N ASP A 84 13.42 14.29 10.05
CA ASP A 84 12.90 12.93 10.09
C ASP A 84 11.59 12.88 9.28
N GLN A 85 11.76 12.94 7.96
CA GLN A 85 10.72 12.91 6.96
C GLN A 85 10.07 11.52 7.02
N THR A 86 10.77 10.51 7.54
CA THR A 86 10.24 9.18 7.85
C THR A 86 9.13 9.21 8.90
N SER A 87 9.21 10.02 9.95
CA SER A 87 8.07 10.18 10.87
C SER A 87 6.95 11.01 10.25
N SER A 88 7.28 12.07 9.50
CA SER A 88 6.26 12.92 8.84
C SER A 88 5.49 12.21 7.73
N ILE A 89 6.11 11.28 6.99
CA ILE A 89 5.39 10.51 5.96
C ILE A 89 4.40 9.53 6.57
N LEU A 90 4.68 8.98 7.76
CA LEU A 90 3.79 8.01 8.42
C LEU A 90 2.51 8.67 8.91
N ASP A 91 2.60 9.91 9.41
CA ASP A 91 1.43 10.69 9.85
C ASP A 91 0.51 11.11 8.69
N MET A 92 0.99 11.05 7.45
CA MET A 92 0.24 11.38 6.24
C MET A 92 -0.41 10.16 5.57
N LEU A 93 -0.10 8.94 6.01
CA LEU A 93 -0.69 7.73 5.44
C LEU A 93 -2.11 7.53 5.96
N SER A 94 -2.96 6.92 5.14
CA SER A 94 -4.21 6.35 5.65
C SER A 94 -3.92 5.21 6.63
N ASP A 95 -4.81 5.02 7.62
CA ASP A 95 -4.70 3.94 8.60
C ASP A 95 -4.54 2.55 7.95
N ASP A 96 -5.20 2.34 6.81
CA ASP A 96 -5.12 1.06 6.10
C ASP A 96 -3.75 0.91 5.42
N THR A 97 -3.25 1.93 4.72
CA THR A 97 -1.89 1.88 4.15
C THR A 97 -0.85 1.68 5.25
N ALA A 98 -0.89 2.43 6.34
CA ALA A 98 0.05 2.32 7.46
C ALA A 98 0.04 0.93 8.13
N LYS A 99 -1.09 0.22 8.06
CA LYS A 99 -1.24 -1.12 8.63
C LYS A 99 -0.74 -2.24 7.70
N TYR A 100 -0.87 -2.06 6.39
CA TYR A 100 -0.59 -3.12 5.41
C TYR A 100 0.70 -2.90 4.62
N TYR A 101 1.27 -1.70 4.67
CA TYR A 101 2.46 -1.30 3.95
C TYR A 101 3.43 -0.54 4.86
N ASN A 102 4.71 -0.83 4.70
CA ASN A 102 5.79 0.01 5.18
C ASN A 102 6.19 0.98 4.06
N VAL A 103 5.90 2.27 4.24
CA VAL A 103 6.24 3.31 3.27
C VAL A 103 7.54 3.98 3.67
N THR A 104 8.49 4.04 2.74
CA THR A 104 9.85 4.54 2.99
C THR A 104 10.35 5.42 1.84
N LEU A 105 11.31 6.28 2.15
CA LEU A 105 12.13 6.97 1.17
C LEU A 105 13.39 6.14 0.92
N THR A 106 13.45 5.41 -0.18
CA THR A 106 14.61 4.58 -0.54
C THR A 106 15.75 5.40 -1.14
N ALA A 107 15.42 6.58 -1.69
CA ALA A 107 16.37 7.60 -2.09
C ALA A 107 15.81 8.98 -1.75
N LEU A 108 16.64 9.85 -1.18
CA LEU A 108 16.32 11.25 -0.94
C LEU A 108 17.60 12.08 -1.11
N THR A 109 17.57 13.02 -2.05
CA THR A 109 18.62 14.03 -2.27
C THR A 109 17.97 15.41 -2.42
N ASN A 110 18.76 16.45 -2.65
CA ASN A 110 18.21 17.79 -2.92
C ASN A 110 17.29 17.81 -4.15
N SER A 111 17.55 17.00 -5.18
CA SER A 111 16.87 17.06 -6.48
C SER A 111 16.15 15.79 -6.89
N THR A 112 16.26 14.72 -6.10
CA THR A 112 15.61 13.44 -6.39
C THR A 112 15.02 12.82 -5.12
N PHE A 113 13.94 12.09 -5.30
CA PHE A 113 13.39 11.19 -4.28
C PHE A 113 12.88 9.90 -4.94
N THR A 114 12.75 8.85 -4.14
CA THR A 114 12.03 7.62 -4.48
C THR A 114 11.25 7.17 -3.25
N LEU A 115 9.93 7.17 -3.39
CA LEU A 115 9.01 6.63 -2.40
C LEU A 115 8.74 5.17 -2.74
N ARG A 116 8.76 4.31 -1.73
CA ARG A 116 8.45 2.89 -1.86
C ARG A 116 7.44 2.47 -0.79
N ALA A 117 6.33 1.87 -1.21
CA ALA A 117 5.42 1.14 -0.34
C ALA A 117 5.70 -0.37 -0.46
N THR A 118 6.26 -0.95 0.60
CA THR A 118 6.55 -2.39 0.68
C THR A 118 5.45 -3.08 1.48
N PRO A 119 4.79 -4.12 0.96
CA PRO A 119 3.80 -4.87 1.73
C PRO A 119 4.38 -5.41 3.04
N ASP A 120 3.61 -5.35 4.12
CA ASP A 120 3.98 -6.04 5.35
C ASP A 120 3.86 -7.56 5.14
N SER A 121 5.00 -8.24 5.27
CA SER A 121 5.17 -9.69 5.16
C SER A 121 4.27 -10.53 6.07
N THR A 122 3.78 -9.95 7.17
CA THR A 122 2.88 -10.60 8.14
C THR A 122 1.41 -10.51 7.76
N THR A 123 1.08 -9.71 6.73
CA THR A 123 -0.29 -9.43 6.33
C THR A 123 -0.69 -10.19 5.06
N THR A 124 -1.96 -10.04 4.67
CA THR A 124 -2.47 -10.63 3.42
C THR A 124 -1.86 -10.02 2.16
N GLN A 125 -1.11 -8.90 2.27
CA GLN A 125 -0.49 -8.21 1.13
C GLN A 125 0.91 -8.71 0.78
N LYS A 126 1.51 -9.61 1.58
CA LYS A 126 2.90 -10.04 1.43
C LYS A 126 3.34 -10.43 0.01
N ASP A 127 2.45 -11.01 -0.80
CA ASP A 127 2.75 -11.51 -2.15
C ASP A 127 2.33 -10.54 -3.28
N THR A 128 2.03 -9.26 -2.98
CA THR A 128 1.62 -8.29 -4.00
C THR A 128 2.77 -7.49 -4.59
N GLY A 129 3.97 -7.64 -4.04
CA GLY A 129 5.16 -6.85 -4.35
C GLY A 129 5.03 -5.36 -4.05
N TYR A 130 6.14 -4.64 -4.20
CA TYR A 130 6.25 -3.25 -3.77
C TYR A 130 5.87 -2.25 -4.86
N LEU A 131 5.41 -1.09 -4.44
CA LEU A 131 5.03 0.02 -5.31
C LEU A 131 6.04 1.16 -5.15
N GLU A 132 6.44 1.79 -6.24
CA GLU A 132 7.33 2.96 -6.21
C GLU A 132 6.81 4.14 -7.00
N VAL A 133 7.22 5.31 -6.54
CA VAL A 133 7.09 6.59 -7.24
C VAL A 133 8.40 7.35 -7.14
N LEU A 134 8.92 7.77 -8.28
CA LEU A 134 10.11 8.61 -8.37
C LEU A 134 9.71 10.09 -8.46
N HIS A 135 10.65 10.99 -8.16
CA HIS A 135 10.50 12.44 -8.35
C HIS A 135 10.10 12.89 -9.77
N THR A 136 10.31 12.05 -10.78
CA THR A 136 9.86 12.31 -12.16
C THR A 136 8.37 12.02 -12.36
N GLY A 137 7.68 11.50 -11.35
CA GLY A 137 6.33 10.94 -11.46
C GLY A 137 6.31 9.53 -12.05
N GLN A 138 7.47 8.93 -12.34
CA GLN A 138 7.53 7.54 -12.83
C GLN A 138 7.01 6.59 -11.74
N GLN A 139 6.00 5.80 -12.11
CA GLN A 139 5.39 4.77 -11.28
C GLN A 139 6.01 3.42 -11.61
N ARG A 140 6.34 2.61 -10.60
CA ARG A 140 6.80 1.23 -10.79
C ARG A 140 6.09 0.28 -9.84
N TRP A 141 5.91 -0.95 -10.27
CA TRP A 141 5.32 -2.00 -9.46
C TRP A 141 6.02 -3.31 -9.75
N ASP A 142 6.69 -3.83 -8.73
CA ASP A 142 7.18 -5.20 -8.65
C ASP A 142 5.94 -6.10 -8.53
N LYS A 143 5.40 -6.57 -9.66
CA LYS A 143 4.15 -7.35 -9.69
C LYS A 143 4.41 -8.81 -9.39
N ASN A 144 5.57 -9.30 -9.81
CA ASN A 144 5.96 -10.70 -9.68
C ASN A 144 6.58 -11.00 -8.30
N HIS A 145 6.85 -9.96 -7.50
CA HIS A 145 7.45 -10.03 -6.16
C HIS A 145 8.85 -10.67 -6.16
N ASP A 146 9.68 -10.38 -7.16
CA ASP A 146 11.03 -10.91 -7.26
C ASP A 146 12.12 -9.99 -6.69
N GLY A 147 11.73 -8.77 -6.29
CA GLY A 147 12.62 -7.80 -5.66
C GLY A 147 13.13 -6.70 -6.60
N ASP A 148 12.78 -6.71 -7.88
CA ASP A 148 13.10 -5.63 -8.80
C ASP A 148 11.88 -5.05 -9.55
N THR A 149 12.11 -4.05 -10.40
CA THR A 149 11.08 -3.43 -11.27
C THR A 149 11.59 -3.23 -12.69
N ALA A 150 12.64 -3.96 -13.05
CA ALA A 150 13.32 -3.87 -14.34
C ALA A 150 12.61 -4.70 -15.42
N ASP A 151 11.67 -5.55 -15.02
CA ASP A 151 10.93 -6.43 -15.89
C ASP A 151 9.95 -5.71 -16.82
N THR A 152 9.64 -6.41 -17.93
CA THR A 152 8.64 -5.94 -18.89
C THR A 152 7.26 -5.90 -18.23
N GLY A 153 6.66 -4.70 -18.17
CA GLY A 153 5.32 -4.51 -17.60
C GLY A 153 5.29 -4.00 -16.15
N GLU A 154 6.47 -3.75 -15.56
CA GLU A 154 6.63 -3.26 -14.18
C GLU A 154 6.97 -1.77 -14.10
N GLY A 155 7.24 -1.14 -15.24
CA GLY A 155 7.42 0.30 -15.36
C GLY A 155 6.12 1.14 -15.24
N SER A 156 5.03 0.55 -14.74
CA SER A 156 3.78 1.27 -14.46
C SER A 156 2.90 0.53 -13.45
N TRP A 157 1.95 1.27 -12.85
CA TRP A 157 0.95 0.69 -11.95
C TRP A 157 -0.26 0.06 -12.63
N LYS A 158 -0.32 0.06 -13.95
CA LYS A 158 -1.39 -0.59 -14.71
C LYS A 158 -1.24 -2.10 -14.55
N ARG A 159 -2.35 -2.79 -14.30
CA ARG A 159 -2.35 -4.27 -14.27
C ARG A 159 -2.03 -4.82 -15.65
#